data_AF-A0A6V0AX10-F1
#
_entry.id   AF-A0A6V0AX10-F1
#
_cell.length_a   1.000
_cell.length_b   1.000
_cell.length_c   1.000
_cell.angle_alpha   90.00
_cell.angle_beta   90.00
_cell.angle_gamma   90.00
#
_symmetry.space_group_name_H-M   'P 1'
#
loop_
_entity.id
_entity.type
_entity.pdbx_description
1 polymer ?
#
loop_
_entity_poly.entity_id
_entity_poly.type
_entity_poly.pdbx_seq_one_letter_code
_entity_poly.pdbx_strand_id
1 'polypeptide(L)'
;VRRAVSLVELRLVDPDGWLLVQVGTFGAAGYQPSCHLPLAVREANETVEESINRLVLKLGRLLVDKIKLVDVREEVTEKRSKGIISTRSVRMICSARLKADSVIDAPSVPHHTTSESVSNHAARFRVGRSTSFGFEFAWPTPAAPHQEHSSYQDRKVWAVPAAAEPDRDAVDCYAWVSPEEYSFFTSGSRGDAALMEWLSLLGSPELHSEPNCN
;
A
#
# COMPACT_ATOMS: atom_id res chain seq x y z
N VAL A 1 -13.55 26.71 11.80
CA VAL A 1 -13.57 25.90 10.55
C VAL A 1 -13.29 24.46 10.93
N ARG A 2 -14.22 23.53 10.67
CA ARG A 2 -13.98 22.08 10.80
C ARG A 2 -13.74 21.55 9.39
N ARG A 3 -12.57 20.97 9.15
CA ARG A 3 -12.34 20.19 7.92
C ARG A 3 -12.69 18.75 8.24
N ALA A 4 -13.58 18.17 7.45
CA ALA A 4 -13.86 16.75 7.44
C ALA A 4 -13.26 16.18 6.17
N VAL A 5 -12.40 15.18 6.31
CA VAL A 5 -11.90 14.38 5.19
C VAL A 5 -12.49 13.00 5.36
N SER A 6 -13.12 12.50 4.30
CA SER A 6 -13.62 11.13 4.25
C SER A 6 -12.63 10.29 3.43
N LEU A 7 -12.13 9.22 4.03
CA LEU A 7 -11.19 8.29 3.41
C LEU A 7 -11.87 6.94 3.26
N VAL A 8 -11.55 6.23 2.17
CA VAL A 8 -11.93 4.83 1.97
C VAL A 8 -10.63 4.02 1.92
N GLU A 9 -10.50 3.06 2.82
CA GLU A 9 -9.34 2.18 2.94
C GLU A 9 -9.77 0.74 2.67
N LEU A 10 -9.07 0.06 1.76
CA LEU A 10 -9.36 -1.30 1.37
C LEU A 10 -8.45 -2.27 2.13
N ARG A 11 -9.05 -3.05 3.04
CA ARG A 11 -8.39 -4.18 3.67
C ARG A 11 -8.68 -5.44 2.86
N LEU A 12 -7.82 -5.72 1.88
CA LEU A 12 -7.91 -6.94 1.10
C LEU A 12 -7.05 -8.03 1.73
N VAL A 13 -7.65 -9.20 1.98
CA VAL A 13 -6.93 -10.41 2.39
C VAL A 13 -6.97 -11.48 1.30
N ASP A 14 -5.87 -12.20 1.13
CA ASP A 14 -5.84 -13.41 0.30
C ASP A 14 -6.41 -14.64 1.05
N PRO A 15 -6.48 -15.82 0.42
CA PRO A 15 -6.93 -17.05 1.08
C PRO A 15 -6.08 -17.47 2.29
N ASP A 16 -4.79 -17.10 2.31
CA ASP A 16 -3.82 -17.41 3.36
C ASP A 16 -3.86 -16.38 4.52
N GLY A 17 -4.66 -15.32 4.39
CA GLY A 17 -4.83 -14.26 5.39
C GLY A 17 -3.83 -13.11 5.30
N TRP A 18 -3.04 -13.05 4.22
CA TRP A 18 -2.07 -11.99 3.97
C TRP A 18 -2.77 -10.74 3.46
N LEU A 19 -2.22 -9.57 3.79
CA LEU A 19 -2.77 -8.26 3.44
C LEU A 19 -2.13 -7.72 2.17
N LEU A 20 -2.95 -7.22 1.25
CA LEU A 20 -2.42 -6.45 0.11
C LEU A 20 -2.09 -5.05 0.62
N VAL A 21 -0.82 -4.68 0.51
CA VAL A 21 -0.28 -3.46 1.08
C VAL A 21 0.54 -2.74 0.03
N GLN A 22 0.42 -1.42 -0.06
CA GLN A 22 1.40 -0.60 -0.74
C GLN A 22 2.67 -0.59 0.10
N VAL A 23 3.79 -1.02 -0.47
CA VAL A 23 5.09 -1.15 0.20
C VAL A 23 6.08 -0.05 -0.22
N GLY A 24 5.76 0.70 -1.27
CA GLY A 24 6.51 1.88 -1.65
C GLY A 24 5.97 2.53 -2.92
N THR A 25 6.64 3.59 -3.33
CA THR A 25 6.42 4.24 -4.61
C THR A 25 7.77 4.41 -5.30
N PHE A 26 7.85 4.06 -6.57
CA PHE A 26 9.00 4.33 -7.42
C PHE A 26 8.71 5.57 -8.27
N GLY A 27 9.62 6.53 -8.31
CA GLY A 27 9.50 7.72 -9.16
C GLY A 27 10.86 8.27 -9.55
N ALA A 28 10.93 9.54 -9.96
CA ALA A 28 12.18 10.16 -10.44
C ALA A 28 13.37 10.08 -9.45
N ALA A 29 13.10 10.02 -8.14
CA ALA A 29 14.12 9.92 -7.09
C ALA A 29 14.45 8.47 -6.67
N GLY A 30 13.92 7.47 -7.39
CA GLY A 30 13.97 6.06 -7.00
C GLY A 30 12.85 5.69 -6.04
N TYR A 31 13.10 4.67 -5.22
CA TYR A 31 12.13 4.15 -4.26
C TYR A 31 11.94 5.07 -3.05
N GLN A 32 10.68 5.28 -2.70
CA GLN A 32 10.25 5.85 -1.43
C GLN A 32 9.46 4.81 -0.64
N PRO A 33 9.88 4.47 0.59
CA PRO A 33 9.18 3.49 1.41
C PRO A 33 7.85 4.07 1.88
N SER A 34 6.79 3.28 1.77
CA SER A 34 5.48 3.63 2.28
C SER A 34 4.74 2.35 2.56
N CYS A 35 4.31 2.12 3.79
CA CYS A 35 3.56 0.92 4.17
C CYS A 35 2.13 1.31 4.57
N HIS A 36 1.17 1.13 3.67
CA HIS A 36 -0.23 1.41 3.95
C HIS A 36 -1.19 0.55 3.12
N LEU A 37 -2.38 0.32 3.66
CA LEU A 37 -3.46 -0.32 2.92
C LEU A 37 -3.88 0.57 1.73
N PRO A 38 -4.29 -0.01 0.59
CA PRO A 38 -4.79 0.78 -0.53
C PRO A 38 -5.91 1.73 -0.08
N LEU A 39 -5.78 3.01 -0.40
CA LEU A 39 -6.72 4.03 0.06
C LEU A 39 -7.06 5.03 -1.04
N ALA A 40 -8.25 5.62 -0.92
CA ALA A 40 -8.70 6.73 -1.72
C ALA A 40 -9.34 7.82 -0.85
N VAL A 41 -9.08 9.08 -1.19
CA VAL A 41 -9.87 10.20 -0.66
C VAL A 41 -11.22 10.17 -1.37
N ARG A 42 -12.30 10.21 -0.59
CA ARG A 42 -13.65 10.27 -1.11
C ARG A 42 -13.93 11.65 -1.70
N GLU A 43 -14.48 11.67 -2.91
CA GLU A 43 -14.79 12.88 -3.64
C GLU A 43 -16.11 13.52 -3.16
N ALA A 44 -16.31 14.79 -3.51
CA ALA A 44 -17.54 15.49 -3.15
C ALA A 44 -18.74 14.83 -3.82
N ASN A 45 -19.78 14.52 -3.03
CA ASN A 45 -20.99 13.80 -3.45
C ASN A 45 -20.77 12.34 -3.87
N GLU A 46 -19.57 11.79 -3.70
CA GLU A 46 -19.30 10.37 -3.96
C GLU A 46 -19.89 9.51 -2.84
N THR A 47 -20.52 8.41 -3.19
CA THR A 47 -20.93 7.35 -2.26
C THR A 47 -19.74 6.48 -1.86
N VAL A 48 -19.86 5.72 -0.77
CA VAL A 48 -18.79 4.81 -0.35
C VAL A 48 -18.54 3.73 -1.40
N GLU A 49 -19.60 3.22 -2.02
CA GLU A 49 -19.51 2.22 -3.09
C GLU A 49 -18.79 2.76 -4.34
N GLU A 50 -19.10 3.99 -4.76
CA GLU A 50 -18.38 4.65 -5.86
C GLU A 50 -16.90 4.85 -5.52
N SER A 51 -16.56 5.25 -4.29
CA SER A 51 -15.17 5.37 -3.84
C SER A 51 -14.44 4.03 -3.87
N ILE A 52 -15.09 2.94 -3.43
CA ILE A 52 -14.51 1.58 -3.49
C ILE A 52 -14.29 1.18 -4.94
N ASN A 53 -15.29 1.36 -5.79
CA ASN A 53 -15.20 1.01 -7.21
C ASN A 53 -14.08 1.79 -7.89
N ARG A 54 -13.96 3.10 -7.63
CA ARG A 54 -12.86 3.93 -8.15
C ARG A 54 -11.50 3.47 -7.62
N LEU A 55 -11.40 3.10 -6.34
CA LEU A 55 -10.17 2.55 -5.77
C LEU A 55 -9.78 1.21 -6.41
N VAL A 56 -10.75 0.30 -6.62
CA VAL A 56 -10.53 -0.98 -7.30
C VAL A 56 -10.14 -0.78 -8.77
N LEU A 57 -10.80 0.15 -9.46
CA LEU A 57 -10.46 0.54 -10.84
C LEU A 57 -9.07 1.15 -10.93
N LYS A 58 -8.66 1.98 -9.95
CA LYS A 58 -7.29 2.52 -9.85
C LYS A 58 -6.26 1.40 -9.74
N LEU A 59 -6.54 0.39 -8.92
CA LEU A 59 -5.67 -0.79 -8.78
C LEU A 59 -5.74 -1.70 -10.01
N GLY A 60 -6.73 -1.47 -10.88
CA GLY A 60 -6.82 -1.98 -12.24
C GLY A 60 -6.68 -3.50 -12.29
N ARG A 61 -5.69 -3.97 -13.07
CA ARG A 61 -5.43 -5.40 -13.28
C ARG A 61 -5.11 -6.17 -11.99
N LEU A 62 -4.77 -5.48 -10.90
CA LEU A 62 -4.64 -6.13 -9.60
C LEU A 62 -5.96 -6.73 -9.13
N LEU A 63 -7.05 -5.95 -9.15
CA LEU A 63 -8.24 -6.25 -8.33
C LEU A 63 -9.57 -6.28 -9.09
N VAL A 64 -9.65 -5.74 -10.31
CA VAL A 64 -10.90 -5.73 -11.09
C VAL A 64 -11.42 -7.16 -11.25
N ASP A 65 -12.67 -7.38 -10.82
CA ASP A 65 -13.38 -8.67 -10.78
C ASP A 65 -12.74 -9.79 -9.93
N LYS A 66 -11.68 -9.51 -9.16
CA LYS A 66 -10.93 -10.51 -8.39
C LYS A 66 -11.26 -10.54 -6.90
N ILE A 67 -11.98 -9.53 -6.41
CA ILE A 67 -12.29 -9.39 -4.98
C ILE A 67 -13.77 -9.60 -4.70
N LYS A 68 -14.06 -10.02 -3.47
CA LYS A 68 -15.40 -10.07 -2.88
C LYS A 68 -15.41 -9.17 -1.65
N LEU A 69 -16.23 -8.12 -1.68
CA LEU A 69 -16.45 -7.26 -0.52
C LEU A 69 -17.18 -8.07 0.57
N VAL A 70 -16.71 -7.97 1.80
CA VAL A 70 -17.22 -8.72 2.96
C VAL A 70 -17.93 -7.78 3.93
N ASP A 71 -17.30 -6.65 4.27
CA ASP A 71 -17.80 -5.72 5.28
C ASP A 71 -17.36 -4.29 4.96
N VAL A 72 -18.16 -3.32 5.39
CA VAL A 72 -17.83 -1.89 5.31
C VAL A 72 -18.21 -1.26 6.64
N ARG A 73 -17.22 -0.68 7.32
CA ARG A 73 -17.40 -0.05 8.63
C ARG A 73 -16.85 1.36 8.67
N GLU A 74 -17.52 2.24 9.41
CA GLU A 74 -17.06 3.61 9.64
C GLU A 74 -16.21 3.68 10.92
N GLU A 75 -15.05 4.30 10.83
CA GLU A 75 -14.19 4.65 11.94
C GLU A 75 -13.97 6.17 11.98
N VAL A 76 -14.37 6.78 13.09
CA VAL A 76 -14.24 8.23 13.28
C VAL A 76 -13.06 8.50 14.19
N THR A 77 -12.04 9.17 13.64
CA THR A 77 -10.90 9.66 14.43
C THR A 77 -11.00 11.17 14.59
N GLU A 78 -11.19 11.64 15.82
CA GLU A 78 -11.11 13.07 16.14
C GLU A 78 -9.73 13.40 16.69
N LYS A 79 -8.96 14.20 15.96
CA LYS A 79 -7.67 14.71 16.44
C LYS A 79 -7.83 16.19 16.80
N ARG A 80 -7.66 16.50 18.08
CA ARG A 80 -7.53 17.88 18.55
C ARG A 80 -6.08 18.32 18.34
N SER A 81 -5.87 19.30 17.49
CA SER A 81 -4.54 19.92 17.32
C SER A 81 -4.27 20.89 18.47
N LYS A 82 -3.02 21.32 18.69
CA LYS A 82 -2.63 22.31 19.72
C LYS A 82 -3.25 23.73 19.51
N GLY A 83 -4.20 23.89 18.59
CA GLY A 83 -4.94 25.13 18.33
C GLY A 83 -6.45 24.91 18.24
N ILE A 84 -7.20 26.00 18.05
CA ILE A 84 -8.68 26.09 18.09
C ILE A 84 -9.41 25.21 17.04
N ILE A 85 -8.68 24.50 16.17
CA ILE A 85 -9.24 23.71 15.07
C ILE A 85 -9.20 22.21 15.42
N SER A 86 -10.39 21.63 15.65
CA SER A 86 -10.57 20.18 15.63
C SER A 86 -10.68 19.69 14.19
N THR A 87 -9.91 18.64 13.86
CA THR A 87 -10.04 17.93 12.59
C THR A 87 -10.69 16.58 12.88
N ARG A 88 -11.85 16.34 12.27
CA ARG A 88 -12.55 15.05 12.33
C ARG A 88 -12.25 14.32 11.03
N SER A 89 -11.52 13.21 11.13
CA SER A 89 -11.28 12.33 10.00
C SER A 89 -12.27 11.18 10.09
N VAL A 90 -13.03 10.95 9.03
CA VAL A 90 -13.96 9.82 8.92
C VAL A 90 -13.36 8.82 7.95
N ARG A 91 -13.02 7.63 8.41
CA ARG A 91 -12.42 6.57 7.59
C ARG A 91 -13.44 5.45 7.43
N MET A 92 -13.72 5.06 6.19
CA MET A 92 -14.47 3.86 5.88
C MET A 92 -13.47 2.73 5.65
N ILE A 93 -13.51 1.69 6.48
CA ILE A 93 -12.70 0.49 6.29
C ILE A 93 -13.54 -0.54 5.55
N CYS A 94 -13.07 -0.92 4.37
CA CYS A 94 -13.72 -1.87 3.49
C CYS A 94 -12.94 -3.18 3.56
N SER A 95 -13.52 -4.19 4.18
CA SER A 95 -12.91 -5.52 4.25
C SER A 95 -13.31 -6.34 3.04
N ALA A 96 -12.33 -6.82 2.30
CA ALA A 96 -12.52 -7.64 1.11
C ALA A 96 -11.65 -8.89 1.16
N ARG A 97 -12.06 -9.91 0.40
CA ARG A 97 -11.28 -11.15 0.20
C ARG A 97 -10.98 -11.33 -1.27
N LEU A 98 -9.79 -11.82 -1.59
CA LEU A 98 -9.51 -12.34 -2.93
C LEU A 98 -10.39 -13.57 -3.16
N LYS A 99 -11.00 -13.69 -4.35
CA LYS A 99 -11.76 -14.89 -4.73
C LYS A 99 -10.79 -16.07 -4.85
N ALA A 100 -11.20 -17.27 -4.42
CA ALA A 100 -10.32 -18.44 -4.29
C ALA A 100 -9.55 -18.82 -5.56
N ASP A 101 -10.16 -18.61 -6.74
CA ASP A 101 -9.57 -18.97 -8.04
C ASP A 101 -8.98 -17.75 -8.79
N SER A 102 -8.91 -16.59 -8.13
CA SER A 102 -8.38 -15.37 -8.75
C SER A 102 -6.89 -15.23 -8.56
N VAL A 103 -6.19 -14.95 -9.66
CA VAL A 103 -4.75 -14.67 -9.66
C VAL A 103 -4.53 -13.18 -9.99
N ILE A 104 -3.62 -12.55 -9.25
CA ILE A 104 -3.16 -11.20 -9.57
C ILE A 104 -2.29 -11.29 -10.82
N ASP A 105 -2.81 -10.74 -11.91
CA ASP A 105 -2.16 -10.64 -13.22
C ASP A 105 -1.85 -9.18 -13.46
N ALA A 106 -0.74 -8.72 -12.91
CA ALA A 106 -0.27 -7.36 -13.02
C ALA A 106 1.26 -7.37 -13.21
N PRO A 107 1.82 -6.32 -13.83
CA PRO A 107 3.27 -6.19 -13.96
C PRO A 107 3.95 -6.36 -12.61
N SER A 108 4.98 -7.20 -12.57
CA SER A 108 5.81 -7.38 -11.39
C SER A 108 7.11 -6.62 -11.53
N VAL A 109 7.56 -6.05 -10.42
CA VAL A 109 8.88 -5.44 -10.31
C VAL A 109 9.93 -6.55 -10.32
N PRO A 110 10.94 -6.50 -11.20
CA PRO A 110 12.00 -7.49 -11.20
C PRO A 110 12.86 -7.37 -9.95
N HIS A 111 13.44 -8.48 -9.50
CA HIS A 111 14.50 -8.46 -8.49
C HIS A 111 15.83 -8.17 -9.16
N HIS A 112 16.72 -7.45 -8.48
CA HIS A 112 18.11 -7.36 -8.91
C HIS A 112 18.75 -8.75 -8.85
N THR A 113 18.96 -9.38 -10.00
CA THR A 113 19.86 -10.53 -10.09
C THR A 113 21.27 -10.02 -9.84
N THR A 114 21.77 -10.24 -8.63
CA THR A 114 23.14 -9.92 -8.22
C THR A 114 24.13 -10.70 -9.08
N SER A 115 24.51 -10.13 -10.23
CA SER A 115 25.71 -10.54 -10.97
C SER A 115 26.68 -9.38 -11.21
N GLU A 116 26.28 -8.12 -10.99
CA GLU A 116 27.19 -6.97 -11.14
C GLU A 116 27.20 -6.11 -9.87
N SER A 117 28.19 -6.43 -9.02
CA SER A 117 28.92 -5.53 -8.12
C SER A 117 28.19 -4.26 -7.65
N VAL A 118 27.63 -4.33 -6.44
CA VAL A 118 27.16 -3.18 -5.66
C VAL A 118 28.33 -2.22 -5.40
N SER A 119 28.45 -1.18 -6.24
CA SER A 119 29.28 0.00 -5.94
C SER A 119 28.42 1.03 -5.24
N ASN A 120 28.57 1.07 -3.91
CA ASN A 120 28.40 2.21 -3.02
C ASN A 120 27.70 3.46 -3.59
N HIS A 121 26.37 3.49 -3.52
CA HIS A 121 25.64 4.73 -3.38
C HIS A 121 24.78 4.69 -2.11
N ALA A 122 25.44 4.89 -0.98
CA ALA A 122 24.81 5.48 0.19
C ALA A 122 24.41 6.94 -0.16
N ALA A 123 23.33 7.08 -0.92
CA ALA A 123 22.74 8.37 -1.22
C ALA A 123 22.21 8.97 0.10
N ARG A 124 22.74 10.15 0.42
CA ARG A 124 22.31 10.99 1.54
C ARG A 124 20.83 11.32 1.37
N PHE A 125 19.98 10.90 2.31
CA PHE A 125 18.57 11.30 2.30
C PHE A 125 18.14 12.01 3.57
N ARG A 126 17.37 13.08 3.35
CA ARG A 126 16.59 13.80 4.35
C ARG A 126 15.35 12.97 4.64
N VAL A 127 15.14 12.68 5.93
CA VAL A 127 13.93 12.04 6.43
C VAL A 127 12.73 12.96 6.14
N GLY A 128 11.99 12.64 5.09
CA GLY A 128 10.65 13.17 4.86
C GLY A 128 9.77 12.74 6.03
N ARG A 129 9.00 13.69 6.57
CA ARG A 129 8.21 13.52 7.77
C ARG A 129 7.02 12.61 7.47
N SER A 130 7.19 11.31 7.66
CA SER A 130 6.11 10.31 7.64
C SER A 130 5.08 10.69 8.70
N THR A 131 3.87 11.03 8.28
CA THR A 131 2.75 11.22 9.20
C THR A 131 2.21 9.86 9.58
N SER A 132 2.87 9.22 10.55
CA SER A 132 2.38 8.01 11.19
C SER A 132 1.08 8.33 11.93
N PHE A 133 -0.02 7.77 11.45
CA PHE A 133 -1.24 7.61 12.22
C PHE A 133 -1.19 6.22 12.85
N GLY A 134 -0.65 6.13 14.07
CA GLY A 134 -0.70 4.91 14.85
C GLY A 134 -2.14 4.59 15.23
N PHE A 135 -2.57 3.36 14.97
CA PHE A 135 -3.87 2.85 15.39
C PHE A 135 -3.70 1.51 16.09
N GLU A 136 -4.39 1.36 17.22
CA GLU A 136 -4.38 0.16 18.05
C GLU A 136 -5.57 -0.71 17.60
N PHE A 137 -5.28 -1.71 16.77
CA PHE A 137 -6.31 -2.62 16.25
C PHE A 137 -6.12 -4.03 16.83
N ALA A 138 -7.17 -4.58 17.45
CA ALA A 138 -7.19 -5.96 17.90
C ALA A 138 -7.38 -6.88 16.68
N TRP A 139 -6.28 -7.43 16.18
CA TRP A 139 -6.30 -8.43 15.11
C TRP A 139 -6.93 -9.73 15.62
N PRO A 140 -7.81 -10.41 14.84
CA PRO A 140 -8.13 -11.81 15.15
C PRO A 140 -6.83 -12.60 15.06
N THR A 141 -6.36 -13.09 16.20
CA THR A 141 -5.10 -13.84 16.32
C THR A 141 -5.23 -15.12 15.50
N PRO A 142 -4.45 -15.29 14.41
CA PRO A 142 -4.33 -16.61 13.80
C PRO A 142 -3.72 -17.54 14.86
N ALA A 143 -4.22 -18.77 14.95
CA ALA A 143 -3.55 -19.80 15.74
C ALA A 143 -2.09 -19.88 15.25
N ALA A 144 -1.15 -19.49 16.11
CA ALA A 144 0.22 -19.17 15.73
C ALA A 144 0.87 -20.27 14.87
N PRO A 145 1.28 -19.96 13.63
CA PRO A 145 2.29 -20.73 12.93
C PRO A 145 3.68 -20.15 13.21
N HIS A 146 4.68 -21.00 13.04
CA HIS A 146 6.05 -20.83 13.46
C HIS A 146 6.74 -19.56 12.94
N GLN A 147 7.62 -19.05 13.79
CA GLN A 147 8.53 -17.91 13.61
C GLN A 147 9.64 -18.21 12.59
N GLU A 148 9.27 -18.64 11.39
CA GLU A 148 10.15 -18.50 10.23
C GLU A 148 9.82 -17.14 9.64
N HIS A 149 10.67 -16.14 9.91
CA HIS A 149 10.66 -14.90 9.15
C HIS A 149 11.04 -15.26 7.70
N SER A 150 10.06 -15.74 6.93
CA SER A 150 10.18 -15.89 5.48
C SER A 150 10.71 -14.57 4.97
N SER A 151 11.90 -14.57 4.40
CA SER A 151 12.55 -13.37 3.89
C SER A 151 11.59 -12.67 2.95
N TYR A 152 11.01 -11.54 3.37
CA TYR A 152 10.09 -10.76 2.54
C TYR A 152 10.78 -10.29 1.24
N GLN A 153 12.11 -10.37 1.20
CA GLN A 153 12.97 -10.00 0.08
C GLN A 153 12.67 -10.79 -1.19
N ASP A 154 12.26 -12.06 -1.10
CA ASP A 154 11.98 -12.90 -2.28
C ASP A 154 10.55 -12.77 -2.82
N ARG A 155 9.72 -11.92 -2.19
CA ARG A 155 8.30 -11.82 -2.54
C ARG A 155 8.09 -11.10 -3.85
N LYS A 156 7.03 -11.51 -4.54
CA LYS A 156 6.54 -10.81 -5.72
C LYS A 156 6.01 -9.45 -5.32
N VAL A 157 6.50 -8.41 -5.99
CA VAL A 157 6.02 -7.04 -5.87
C VAL A 157 5.36 -6.65 -7.18
N TRP A 158 4.14 -6.15 -7.12
CA TRP A 158 3.40 -5.66 -8.27
C TRP A 158 3.54 -4.15 -8.43
N ALA A 159 3.59 -3.69 -9.67
CA ALA A 159 3.66 -2.30 -10.05
C ALA A 159 2.31 -1.81 -10.58
N VAL A 160 1.82 -0.69 -10.05
CA VAL A 160 0.60 -0.01 -10.52
C VAL A 160 0.91 1.46 -10.78
N PRO A 161 0.49 2.04 -11.92
CA PRO A 161 0.65 3.47 -12.15
C PRO A 161 0.05 4.31 -11.00
N ALA A 162 0.83 5.24 -10.46
CA ALA A 162 0.37 6.11 -9.39
C ALA A 162 -0.61 7.15 -9.94
N ALA A 163 -1.90 7.00 -9.62
CA ALA A 163 -2.94 7.86 -10.18
C ALA A 163 -2.95 9.33 -9.71
N ALA A 164 -2.12 9.70 -8.72
CA ALA A 164 -2.29 10.95 -7.96
C ALA A 164 -1.02 11.80 -7.79
N GLU A 165 0.12 11.41 -8.37
CA GLU A 165 1.36 12.17 -8.22
C GLU A 165 1.56 13.17 -9.40
N PRO A 166 2.23 14.31 -9.16
CA PRO A 166 2.61 15.24 -10.24
C PRO A 166 3.62 14.61 -11.21
N ASP A 167 4.29 13.54 -10.77
CA ASP A 167 5.17 12.71 -11.59
C ASP A 167 4.32 11.67 -12.33
N ARG A 168 4.13 11.87 -13.64
CA ARG A 168 3.30 10.99 -14.48
C ARG A 168 3.85 9.57 -14.58
N ASP A 169 5.11 9.38 -14.19
CA ASP A 169 5.83 8.12 -14.29
C ASP A 169 5.99 7.41 -12.94
N ALA A 170 5.35 7.93 -11.88
CA ALA A 170 5.38 7.29 -10.57
C ALA A 170 4.58 5.98 -10.56
N VAL A 171 5.10 5.00 -9.82
CA VAL A 171 4.55 3.64 -9.73
C VAL A 171 4.38 3.25 -8.26
N ASP A 172 3.15 2.99 -7.87
CA ASP A 172 2.83 2.40 -6.57
C ASP A 172 3.17 0.90 -6.59
N CYS A 173 3.96 0.47 -5.60
CA CYS A 173 4.41 -0.92 -5.47
C CYS A 173 3.60 -1.64 -4.39
N TYR A 174 3.00 -2.77 -4.75
CA TYR A 174 2.14 -3.56 -3.86
C TYR A 174 2.69 -4.96 -3.63
N ALA A 175 2.50 -5.50 -2.43
CA ALA A 175 2.85 -6.88 -2.11
C ALA A 175 1.88 -7.47 -1.09
N TRP A 176 1.84 -8.80 -1.01
CA TRP A 176 1.23 -9.49 0.11
C TRP A 176 2.17 -9.44 1.32
N VAL A 177 1.63 -9.03 2.45
CA VAL A 177 2.36 -8.87 3.72
C VAL A 177 1.53 -9.50 4.84
N SER A 178 2.17 -10.26 5.72
CA SER A 178 1.47 -10.81 6.88
C SER A 178 1.00 -9.69 7.82
N PRO A 179 -0.05 -9.90 8.64
CA PRO A 179 -0.47 -8.91 9.63
C PRO A 179 0.65 -8.46 10.59
N GLU A 180 1.52 -9.38 10.99
CA GLU A 180 2.66 -9.13 11.88
C GLU A 180 3.70 -8.23 11.20
N GLU A 181 4.03 -8.50 9.94
CA GLU A 181 4.94 -7.66 9.15
C GLU A 181 4.34 -6.29 8.85
N TYR A 182 3.04 -6.21 8.55
CA TYR A 182 2.38 -4.92 8.37
C TYR A 182 2.47 -4.09 9.65
N SER A 183 2.24 -4.70 10.81
CA SER A 183 2.44 -4.06 12.11
C SER A 183 3.89 -3.63 12.34
N PHE A 184 4.86 -4.41 11.87
CA PHE A 184 6.28 -4.09 11.98
C PHE A 184 6.68 -2.93 11.06
N PHE A 185 6.29 -2.97 9.79
CA PHE A 185 6.61 -1.94 8.80
C PHE A 185 5.96 -0.59 9.13
N THR A 186 4.81 -0.59 9.81
CA THR A 186 4.15 0.63 10.28
C THR A 186 4.65 1.12 11.64
N SER A 187 5.60 0.43 12.30
CA SER A 187 6.04 0.74 13.66
C SER A 187 7.06 1.89 13.77
N GLY A 188 7.22 2.72 12.73
CA GLY A 188 8.13 3.86 12.70
C GLY A 188 9.47 3.58 12.02
N SER A 189 10.55 4.21 12.48
CA SER A 189 11.83 4.29 11.74
C SER A 189 12.49 2.94 11.42
N ARG A 190 12.31 1.93 12.28
CA ARG A 190 12.85 0.59 12.05
C ARG A 190 12.11 -0.12 10.92
N GLY A 191 10.78 0.02 10.88
CA GLY A 191 9.94 -0.49 9.80
C GLY A 191 10.30 0.18 8.48
N ASP A 192 10.42 1.50 8.47
CA ASP A 192 10.82 2.28 7.29
C ASP A 192 12.20 1.85 6.75
N ALA A 193 13.18 1.61 7.63
CA ALA A 193 14.51 1.16 7.22
C ALA A 193 14.48 -0.25 6.59
N ALA A 194 13.71 -1.18 7.16
CA ALA A 194 13.56 -2.52 6.62
C ALA A 194 12.79 -2.53 5.29
N LEU A 195 11.78 -1.66 5.15
CA LEU A 195 11.05 -1.47 3.90
C LEU A 195 11.96 -0.90 2.82
N MET A 196 12.79 0.08 3.18
CA MET A 196 13.78 0.65 2.26
C MET A 196 14.83 -0.38 1.82
N GLU A 197 15.31 -1.20 2.75
CA GLU A 197 16.21 -2.32 2.43
C GLU A 197 15.56 -3.28 1.44
N TRP A 198 14.31 -3.68 1.67
CA TRP A 198 13.56 -4.51 0.73
C TRP A 198 13.44 -3.87 -0.66
N LEU A 199 12.99 -2.62 -0.73
CA LEU A 199 12.82 -1.90 -1.99
C LEU A 199 14.16 -1.73 -2.74
N SER A 200 15.29 -1.65 -2.03
CA SER A 200 16.61 -1.54 -2.66
C SER A 200 17.08 -2.81 -3.38
N LEU A 201 16.42 -3.94 -3.13
CA LEU A 201 16.65 -5.21 -3.84
C LEU A 201 15.83 -5.30 -5.13
N LEU A 202 14.88 -4.40 -5.33
CA LEU A 202 14.02 -4.35 -6.51
C LEU A 202 14.65 -3.51 -7.62
N GLY A 203 14.56 -4.00 -8.86
CA GLY A 203 14.89 -3.24 -10.06
C GLY A 203 13.83 -2.21 -10.42
N SER A 204 14.05 -1.44 -11.49
CA SER A 204 13.05 -0.47 -11.96
C SER A 204 11.79 -1.18 -12.46
N PRO A 205 10.58 -0.72 -12.10
CA PRO A 205 9.35 -1.23 -12.70
C PRO A 205 9.32 -0.89 -14.19
N GLU A 206 9.24 -1.91 -15.04
CA GLU A 206 8.96 -1.72 -16.46
C GLU A 206 7.43 -1.58 -16.62
N LEU A 207 6.96 -0.33 -16.67
CA LEU A 207 5.62 -0.10 -17.20
C LEU A 207 5.70 -0.33 -18.71
N HIS A 208 5.28 -1.50 -19.17
CA HIS A 208 5.06 -1.73 -20.60
C HIS A 208 4.10 -0.65 -21.10
N SER A 209 4.65 0.32 -21.83
CA SER A 209 3.86 1.28 -22.58
C SER A 209 3.03 0.45 -23.53
N GLU A 210 1.70 0.43 -23.37
CA GLU A 210 0.86 -0.25 -24.36
C GLU A 210 1.23 0.31 -25.74
N PRO A 211 1.46 -0.55 -26.75
CA PRO A 211 1.76 -0.07 -28.08
C PRO A 211 0.57 0.79 -28.53
N ASN A 212 0.81 2.08 -28.75
CA ASN A 212 -0.16 3.02 -29.30
C ASN A 212 -0.88 2.34 -30.48
N CYS A 213 -2.12 1.92 -30.27
CA CYS A 213 -3.01 1.56 -31.35
C CYS A 213 -3.46 2.87 -32.00
N ASN A 214 -2.74 3.29 -33.05
CA ASN A 214 -3.16 4.33 -33.98
C ASN A 214 -4.39 3.88 -34.78
#